data_AF-A0A2V7JLR5-F1
#
_entry.id   AF-A0A2V7JLR5-F1
#
_cell.length_a   1.000
_cell.length_b   1.000
_cell.length_c   1.000
_cell.angle_alpha   90.00
_cell.angle_beta   90.00
_cell.angle_gamma   90.00
#
_symmetry.space_group_name_H-M   'P 1'
#
loop_
_entity.id
_entity.type
_entity.pdbx_description
1 polymer ?
#
loop_
_entity_poly.entity_id
_entity_poly.type
_entity_poly.pdbx_seq_one_letter_code
_entity_poly.pdbx_strand_id
1 'polypeptide(L)'
;MRPKIFQPTHFFTVDVEEYFQVRALRSVVSRDEWLSRPSRIVKSIDDLLACLDRHEVRGTFFLLGWIARYHPEVARSIAGAGHEIASHGFWHEAVTSLTPVQFLEDVRSTKSELEDVTGARVLGYRAPSFSIIPGWEWAFDALIEAGYRYDSSLFPIRRRGYGYPSAQRTPHVTATRCRRREEGTFANSRWR
;
A
#
# COMPACT_ATOMS: atom_id res chain seq x y z
N MET A 1 19.20 -25.21 18.48
CA MET A 1 18.36 -24.14 19.05
C MET A 1 17.44 -23.62 17.95
N ARG A 2 16.13 -23.55 18.15
CA ARG A 2 15.24 -22.85 17.21
C ARG A 2 15.52 -21.34 17.34
N PRO A 3 15.73 -20.59 16.26
CA PRO A 3 15.93 -19.15 16.36
C PRO A 3 14.72 -18.54 17.07
N LYS A 4 14.96 -17.69 18.07
CA LYS A 4 13.89 -16.88 18.67
C LYS A 4 13.30 -16.04 17.55
N ILE A 5 12.08 -16.35 17.15
CA ILE A 5 11.34 -15.53 16.20
C ILE A 5 11.07 -14.20 16.92
N PHE A 6 11.75 -13.15 16.49
CA PHE A 6 11.44 -11.80 16.93
C PHE A 6 9.99 -11.50 16.55
N GLN A 7 9.14 -11.25 17.56
CA GLN A 7 7.77 -10.80 17.37
C GLN A 7 7.77 -9.30 17.65
N PRO A 8 7.73 -8.43 16.62
CA PRO A 8 7.73 -6.99 16.82
C PRO A 8 6.52 -6.60 17.68
N THR A 9 6.76 -5.84 18.76
CA THR A 9 5.68 -5.31 19.62
C THR A 9 5.02 -4.09 18.98
N HIS A 10 5.77 -3.37 18.13
CA HIS A 10 5.32 -2.18 17.44
C HIS A 10 5.79 -2.20 15.99
N PHE A 11 4.97 -1.65 15.10
CA PHE A 11 5.30 -1.43 13.70
C PHE A 11 5.21 0.07 13.43
N PHE A 12 6.24 0.62 12.78
CA PHE A 12 6.22 1.99 12.28
C PHE A 12 5.96 1.95 10.77
N THR A 13 4.89 2.62 10.34
CA THR A 13 4.52 2.67 8.92
C THR A 13 4.21 4.08 8.47
N VAL A 14 4.51 4.39 7.23
CA VAL A 14 4.35 5.72 6.64
C VAL A 14 3.60 5.58 5.32
N ASP A 15 2.56 6.38 5.12
CA ASP A 15 1.96 6.55 3.80
C ASP A 15 2.70 7.70 3.10
N VAL A 16 3.32 7.41 1.96
CA VAL A 16 4.18 8.35 1.24
C VAL A 16 3.42 8.92 0.05
N GLU A 17 2.86 10.10 0.29
CA GLU A 17 2.05 10.86 -0.63
C GLU A 17 2.32 12.36 -0.48
N GLU A 18 2.12 13.12 -1.55
CA GLU A 18 2.19 14.57 -1.51
C GLU A 18 0.94 15.17 -0.87
N TYR A 19 1.09 16.34 -0.25
CA TYR A 19 0.01 17.03 0.47
C TYR A 19 -1.21 17.32 -0.41
N PHE A 20 -1.05 17.42 -1.72
CA PHE A 20 -2.13 17.67 -2.69
C PHE A 20 -2.82 16.38 -3.20
N GLN A 21 -2.31 15.20 -2.86
CA GLN A 21 -2.86 13.90 -3.29
C GLN A 21 -3.93 13.38 -2.32
N VAL A 22 -4.03 13.99 -1.13
CA VAL A 22 -5.03 13.63 -0.12
C VAL A 22 -6.45 13.84 -0.64
N ARG A 23 -7.34 12.91 -0.29
CA ARG A 23 -8.74 12.92 -0.75
C ARG A 23 -9.47 14.25 -0.48
N ALA A 24 -9.09 14.95 0.59
CA ALA A 24 -9.70 16.21 0.99
C ALA A 24 -9.48 17.36 -0.02
N LEU A 25 -8.43 17.30 -0.85
CA LEU A 25 -8.11 18.34 -1.83
C LEU A 25 -8.54 17.98 -3.25
N ARG A 26 -9.11 16.80 -3.47
CA ARG A 26 -9.45 16.29 -4.80
C ARG A 26 -10.43 17.18 -5.58
N SER A 27 -11.29 17.93 -4.90
CA SER A 27 -12.25 18.84 -5.55
C SER A 27 -11.66 20.20 -5.94
N VAL A 28 -10.45 20.52 -5.47
CA VAL A 28 -9.81 21.84 -5.66
C VAL A 28 -8.43 21.75 -6.32
N VAL A 29 -7.82 20.56 -6.35
CA VAL A 29 -6.58 20.29 -7.09
C VAL A 29 -6.82 19.09 -8.00
N SER A 30 -6.83 19.32 -9.31
CA SER A 30 -6.92 18.24 -10.30
C SER A 30 -5.56 17.54 -10.48
N ARG A 31 -5.58 16.31 -11.03
CA ARG A 31 -4.35 15.54 -11.29
C ARG A 31 -3.39 16.21 -12.26
N ASP A 32 -3.94 16.91 -13.25
CA ASP A 32 -3.14 17.58 -14.28
C ASP A 32 -2.31 18.72 -13.70
N GLU A 33 -2.69 19.23 -12.52
CA GLU A 33 -1.96 20.27 -11.81
C GLU A 33 -0.88 19.71 -10.88
N TRP A 34 -0.82 18.40 -10.61
CA TRP A 34 0.07 17.85 -9.58
C TRP A 34 1.54 18.15 -9.82
N LEU A 35 2.00 18.07 -11.07
CA LEU A 35 3.40 18.37 -11.43
C LEU A 35 3.76 19.85 -11.33
N SER A 36 2.78 20.75 -11.31
CA SER A 36 3.02 22.19 -11.13
C SER A 36 2.95 22.62 -9.66
N ARG A 37 2.52 21.73 -8.75
CA ARG A 37 2.50 22.01 -7.32
C ARG A 37 3.92 21.88 -6.75
N PRO A 38 4.34 22.80 -5.86
CA PRO A 38 5.64 22.68 -5.19
C PRO A 38 5.71 21.37 -4.42
N SER A 39 6.66 20.51 -4.78
CA SER A 39 6.91 19.24 -4.09
C SER A 39 7.53 19.49 -2.71
N ARG A 40 7.14 18.67 -1.73
CA ARG A 40 7.71 18.65 -0.39
C ARG A 40 8.25 17.28 0.00
N ILE A 41 7.97 16.26 -0.81
CA ILE A 41 8.18 14.87 -0.43
C ILE A 41 9.67 14.54 -0.25
N VAL A 42 10.56 15.05 -1.11
CA VAL A 42 11.99 14.76 -1.05
C VAL A 42 12.58 15.16 0.29
N LYS A 43 12.47 16.45 0.66
CA LYS A 43 13.00 16.95 1.94
C LYS A 43 12.34 16.24 3.14
N SER A 44 11.02 16.04 3.09
CA SER A 44 10.28 15.44 4.21
C SER A 44 10.72 13.99 4.47
N ILE A 45 10.99 13.23 3.41
CA ILE A 45 11.49 11.87 3.51
C ILE A 45 12.95 11.86 3.97
N ASP A 46 13.81 12.75 3.46
CA ASP A 46 15.19 12.85 3.93
C ASP A 46 15.28 13.13 5.44
N ASP A 47 14.51 14.11 5.93
CA ASP A 47 14.44 14.45 7.36
C ASP A 47 13.95 13.25 8.19
N LEU A 48 12.94 12.52 7.69
CA LEU A 48 12.37 11.34 8.35
C LEU A 48 13.35 10.18 8.38
N LEU A 49 14.01 9.85 7.26
CA LEU A 49 15.02 8.80 7.19
C LEU A 49 16.19 9.10 8.13
N ALA A 50 16.67 10.34 8.16
CA ALA A 50 17.70 10.77 9.12
C ALA A 50 17.24 10.63 10.58
N CYS A 51 15.96 10.85 10.86
CA CYS A 51 15.39 10.62 12.19
C CYS A 51 15.36 9.14 12.56
N LEU A 52 14.87 8.29 11.66
CA LEU A 52 14.77 6.85 11.88
C LEU A 52 16.16 6.21 12.05
N ASP A 53 17.14 6.64 11.27
CA ASP A 53 18.53 6.17 11.35
C ASP A 53 19.16 6.49 12.72
N ARG A 54 18.99 7.72 13.23
CA ARG A 54 19.47 8.11 14.58
C ARG A 54 18.87 7.25 15.71
N HIS A 55 17.71 6.66 15.48
CA HIS A 55 17.02 5.81 16.45
C HIS A 55 17.11 4.32 16.11
N GLU A 56 17.88 3.94 15.08
CA GLU A 56 18.03 2.56 14.60
C GLU A 56 16.68 1.87 14.30
N VAL A 57 15.68 2.65 13.87
CA VAL A 57 14.32 2.16 13.58
C VAL A 57 14.19 1.79 12.11
N ARG A 58 13.68 0.60 11.84
CA ARG A 58 13.18 0.20 10.52
C ARG A 58 11.65 0.35 10.46
N GLY A 59 11.14 0.55 9.26
CA GLY A 59 9.72 0.81 9.02
C GLY A 59 9.29 0.39 7.63
N THR A 60 7.99 0.45 7.40
CA THR A 60 7.35 0.12 6.12
C THR A 60 6.74 1.37 5.52
N PHE A 61 7.08 1.67 4.27
CA PHE A 61 6.64 2.84 3.55
C PHE A 61 5.68 2.42 2.44
N PHE A 62 4.39 2.76 2.60
CA PHE A 62 3.36 2.56 1.59
C PHE A 62 3.45 3.69 0.58
N LEU A 63 4.09 3.41 -0.56
CA LEU A 63 4.47 4.41 -1.55
C LEU A 63 3.48 4.41 -2.72
N LEU A 64 3.09 5.61 -3.15
CA LEU A 64 2.32 5.77 -4.38
C LEU A 64 3.21 5.50 -5.61
N GLY A 65 2.65 4.82 -6.61
CA GLY A 65 3.30 4.64 -7.92
C GLY A 65 3.63 5.99 -8.58
N TRP A 66 2.78 7.00 -8.39
CA TRP A 66 3.05 8.36 -8.84
C TRP A 66 4.35 8.94 -8.25
N ILE A 67 4.58 8.75 -6.94
CA ILE A 67 5.80 9.24 -6.29
C ILE A 67 7.01 8.49 -6.83
N ALA A 68 6.92 7.17 -7.01
CA ALA A 68 8.02 6.40 -7.60
C ALA A 68 8.35 6.82 -9.04
N ARG A 69 7.35 7.20 -9.83
CA ARG A 69 7.53 7.66 -11.21
C ARG A 69 8.17 9.04 -11.31
N TYR A 70 7.68 10.00 -10.54
CA TYR A 70 8.06 11.40 -10.66
C TYR A 70 9.14 11.85 -9.66
N HIS A 71 9.33 11.09 -8.59
CA HIS A 71 10.38 11.26 -7.58
C HIS A 71 11.08 9.92 -7.28
N PRO A 72 11.67 9.25 -8.29
CA PRO A 72 12.31 7.94 -8.10
C PRO A 72 13.46 7.96 -7.10
N GLU A 73 14.08 9.13 -6.85
CA GLU A 73 15.05 9.34 -5.78
C GLU A 73 14.48 9.06 -4.39
N VAL A 74 13.21 9.35 -4.14
CA VAL A 74 12.53 9.09 -2.86
C VAL A 74 12.34 7.60 -2.64
N ALA A 75 11.86 6.89 -3.66
CA ALA A 75 11.70 5.43 -3.59
C ALA A 75 13.04 4.74 -3.34
N ARG A 76 14.09 5.18 -4.05
CA ARG A 76 15.45 4.64 -3.92
C ARG A 76 16.09 4.98 -2.59
N SER A 77 15.88 6.18 -2.03
CA SER A 77 16.45 6.55 -0.73
C SER A 77 15.83 5.72 0.40
N ILE A 78 14.51 5.52 0.40
CA ILE A 78 13.82 4.68 1.39
C ILE A 78 14.32 3.24 1.32
N ALA A 79 14.37 2.65 0.11
CA ALA A 79 14.84 1.28 -0.09
C ALA A 79 16.34 1.12 0.26
N GLY A 80 17.18 2.06 -0.16
CA GLY A 80 18.62 2.07 0.11
C GLY A 80 18.95 2.24 1.59
N ALA A 81 18.09 2.93 2.35
CA ALA A 81 18.17 2.99 3.80
C ALA A 81 17.67 1.69 4.49
N GLY A 82 17.23 0.67 3.75
CA GLY A 82 16.86 -0.64 4.31
C GLY A 82 15.45 -0.70 4.91
N HIS A 83 14.57 0.24 4.55
CA HIS A 83 13.15 0.18 4.89
C HIS A 83 12.37 -0.65 3.88
N GLU A 84 11.22 -1.20 4.30
CA GLU A 84 10.34 -1.94 3.38
C GLU A 84 9.56 -0.96 2.49
N ILE A 85 9.49 -1.27 1.19
CA ILE A 85 8.58 -0.62 0.24
C ILE A 85 7.32 -1.46 0.09
N ALA A 86 6.17 -0.85 0.40
CA ALA A 86 4.84 -1.40 0.18
C ALA A 86 4.07 -0.50 -0.79
N SER A 87 3.01 -1.03 -1.40
CA SER A 87 2.20 -0.30 -2.38
C SER A 87 1.07 0.48 -1.72
N HIS A 88 0.84 1.71 -2.19
CA HIS A 88 -0.31 2.54 -1.83
C HIS A 88 -1.24 2.83 -3.03
N GLY A 89 -1.12 2.05 -4.11
CA GLY A 89 -1.79 2.32 -5.39
C GLY A 89 -1.06 3.40 -6.20
N PHE A 90 -1.54 3.71 -7.41
CA PHE A 90 -0.82 4.65 -8.26
C PHE A 90 -1.20 6.11 -7.95
N TRP A 91 -2.50 6.40 -8.02
CA TRP A 91 -3.04 7.77 -8.04
C TRP A 91 -3.76 8.19 -6.75
N HIS A 92 -3.51 7.47 -5.65
CA HIS A 92 -4.23 7.63 -4.38
C HIS A 92 -5.78 7.54 -4.57
N GLU A 93 -6.24 6.62 -5.41
CA GLU A 93 -7.67 6.36 -5.64
C GLU A 93 -8.26 5.51 -4.53
N ALA A 94 -9.47 5.87 -4.08
CA ALA A 94 -10.20 5.01 -3.17
C ALA A 94 -10.62 3.72 -3.91
N VAL A 95 -10.49 2.57 -3.26
CA VAL A 95 -10.93 1.27 -3.80
C VAL A 95 -12.43 1.29 -4.11
N THR A 96 -13.21 2.05 -3.33
CA THR A 96 -14.65 2.25 -3.56
C THR A 96 -15.00 2.94 -4.88
N SER A 97 -14.05 3.64 -5.52
CA SER A 97 -14.25 4.28 -6.83
C SER A 97 -13.76 3.45 -8.01
N LEU A 98 -13.25 2.23 -7.77
CA LEU A 98 -12.70 1.36 -8.80
C LEU A 98 -13.57 0.10 -8.96
N THR A 99 -13.66 -0.38 -10.19
CA THR A 99 -14.14 -1.73 -10.46
C THR A 99 -13.05 -2.76 -10.12
N PRO A 100 -13.40 -4.06 -9.93
CA PRO A 100 -12.43 -5.11 -9.69
C PRO A 100 -11.31 -5.19 -10.73
N VAL A 101 -11.64 -5.01 -12.01
CA VAL A 101 -10.67 -5.05 -13.11
C VAL A 101 -9.72 -3.85 -13.04
N GLN A 102 -10.26 -2.64 -12.86
CA GLN A 102 -9.45 -1.42 -12.74
C GLN A 102 -8.52 -1.48 -11.53
N PHE A 103 -9.01 -1.98 -10.39
CA PHE A 103 -8.21 -2.12 -9.19
C PHE A 103 -7.08 -3.14 -9.38
N LEU A 104 -7.37 -4.30 -9.99
CA LEU A 104 -6.36 -5.31 -10.29
C LEU A 104 -5.25 -4.77 -11.21
N GLU A 105 -5.62 -3.99 -12.22
CA GLU A 105 -4.67 -3.32 -13.13
C GLU A 105 -3.83 -2.26 -12.40
N ASP A 106 -4.45 -1.42 -11.57
CA ASP A 106 -3.77 -0.41 -10.75
C ASP A 106 -2.74 -1.06 -9.82
N VAL A 107 -3.12 -2.10 -9.07
CA VAL A 107 -2.20 -2.72 -8.11
C VAL A 107 -1.09 -3.51 -8.78
N ARG A 108 -1.31 -4.09 -9.98
CA ARG A 108 -0.26 -4.76 -10.77
C ARG A 108 0.74 -3.78 -11.34
N SER A 109 0.26 -2.74 -11.99
CA SER A 109 1.12 -1.72 -12.60
C SER A 109 1.92 -0.95 -11.54
N THR A 110 1.27 -0.56 -10.44
CA THR A 110 1.93 0.09 -9.30
C THR A 110 3.02 -0.80 -8.70
N LYS A 111 2.73 -2.10 -8.50
CA LYS A 111 3.70 -3.06 -7.98
C LYS A 111 4.93 -3.11 -8.88
N SER A 112 4.74 -3.27 -10.20
CA SER A 112 5.85 -3.32 -11.16
C SER A 112 6.70 -2.06 -11.10
N GLU A 113 6.08 -0.87 -11.17
CA GLU A 113 6.80 0.41 -11.13
C GLU A 113 7.66 0.53 -9.86
N LEU A 114 7.11 0.17 -8.70
CA LEU A 114 7.82 0.23 -7.43
C LEU A 114 8.99 -0.77 -7.39
N GLU A 115 8.76 -2.01 -7.84
CA GLU A 115 9.79 -3.05 -7.90
C GLU A 115 10.91 -2.66 -8.89
N ASP A 116 10.56 -2.08 -10.03
CA ASP A 116 11.51 -1.64 -11.06
C ASP A 116 12.38 -0.47 -10.57
N VAL A 117 11.79 0.53 -9.90
CA VAL A 117 12.54 1.70 -9.39
C VAL A 117 13.44 1.32 -8.21
N THR A 118 13.00 0.41 -7.35
CA THR A 118 13.68 0.12 -6.07
C THR A 118 14.55 -1.13 -6.10
N GLY A 119 14.31 -2.05 -7.03
CA GLY A 119 14.90 -3.39 -7.04
C GLY A 119 14.42 -4.29 -5.89
N ALA A 120 13.51 -3.81 -5.04
CA ALA A 120 12.99 -4.54 -3.89
C ALA A 120 11.61 -5.12 -4.22
N ARG A 121 11.32 -6.33 -3.72
CA ARG A 121 9.98 -6.93 -3.87
C ARG A 121 8.95 -6.18 -3.04
N VAL A 122 7.80 -5.88 -3.64
CA VAL A 122 6.69 -5.19 -2.97
C VAL A 122 5.68 -6.21 -2.48
N LEU A 123 5.64 -6.45 -1.17
CA LEU A 123 4.81 -7.52 -0.60
C LEU A 123 3.53 -7.00 0.06
N GLY A 124 3.53 -5.75 0.51
CA GLY A 124 2.42 -5.11 1.20
C GLY A 124 1.58 -4.21 0.33
N TYR A 125 0.31 -4.08 0.68
CA TYR A 125 -0.59 -3.05 0.15
C TYR A 125 -1.33 -2.34 1.29
N ARG A 126 -1.59 -1.04 1.11
CA ARG A 126 -2.56 -0.28 1.91
C ARG A 126 -3.43 0.53 0.96
N ALA A 127 -4.73 0.47 1.16
CA ALA A 127 -5.70 1.21 0.38
C ALA A 127 -5.67 2.70 0.74
N PRO A 128 -5.60 3.59 -0.26
CA PRO A 128 -5.86 5.01 -0.07
C PRO A 128 -7.12 5.25 0.77
N SER A 129 -7.00 6.10 1.79
CA SER A 129 -8.09 6.43 2.71
C SER A 129 -8.73 5.23 3.45
N PHE A 130 -8.04 4.09 3.61
CA PHE A 130 -8.57 2.87 4.23
C PHE A 130 -9.90 2.41 3.61
N SER A 131 -9.97 2.50 2.28
CA SER A 131 -11.23 2.41 1.53
C SER A 131 -11.69 0.97 1.21
N ILE A 132 -11.04 -0.05 1.76
CA ILE A 132 -11.60 -1.41 1.77
C ILE A 132 -12.60 -1.50 2.94
N ILE A 133 -13.88 -1.44 2.59
CA ILE A 133 -15.02 -1.40 3.51
C ILE A 133 -15.92 -2.64 3.30
N PRO A 134 -16.90 -2.91 4.17
CA PRO A 134 -17.84 -4.00 3.96
C PRO A 134 -18.52 -3.94 2.58
N GLY A 135 -18.49 -5.05 1.84
CA GLY A 135 -18.95 -5.17 0.44
C GLY A 135 -17.86 -4.96 -0.62
N TRP A 136 -16.66 -4.53 -0.23
CA TRP A 136 -15.50 -4.32 -1.10
C TRP A 136 -14.37 -5.33 -0.87
N GLU A 137 -14.65 -6.45 -0.21
CA GLU A 137 -13.69 -7.51 0.10
C GLU A 137 -13.14 -8.20 -1.15
N TRP A 138 -13.81 -8.04 -2.30
CA TRP A 138 -13.30 -8.45 -3.62
C TRP A 138 -11.89 -7.87 -3.91
N ALA A 139 -11.54 -6.74 -3.29
CA ALA A 139 -10.22 -6.14 -3.42
C ALA A 139 -9.12 -7.08 -2.92
N PHE A 140 -9.39 -7.89 -1.89
CA PHE A 140 -8.40 -8.85 -1.39
C PHE A 140 -8.10 -9.96 -2.40
N ASP A 141 -9.10 -10.43 -3.14
CA ASP A 141 -8.88 -11.41 -4.21
C ASP A 141 -7.97 -10.84 -5.30
N ALA A 142 -8.17 -9.56 -5.68
CA ALA A 142 -7.30 -8.87 -6.62
C ALA A 142 -5.87 -8.70 -6.09
N LEU A 143 -5.68 -8.37 -4.80
CA LEU A 143 -4.36 -8.27 -4.17
C LEU A 143 -3.64 -9.63 -4.17
N ILE A 144 -4.35 -10.70 -3.86
CA ILE A 144 -3.82 -12.08 -3.93
C ILE A 144 -3.40 -12.41 -5.36
N GLU A 145 -4.24 -12.10 -6.35
CA GLU A 145 -3.96 -12.36 -7.76
C GLU A 145 -2.77 -11.55 -8.30
N ALA A 146 -2.57 -10.33 -7.79
CA ALA A 146 -1.42 -9.49 -8.10
C ALA A 146 -0.15 -9.89 -7.32
N GLY A 147 -0.22 -10.89 -6.45
CA GLY A 147 0.93 -11.45 -5.73
C GLY A 147 1.36 -10.66 -4.49
N TYR A 148 0.48 -9.82 -3.93
CA TYR A 148 0.69 -9.27 -2.59
C TYR A 148 0.60 -10.36 -1.52
N ARG A 149 1.27 -10.15 -0.39
CA ARG A 149 1.34 -11.09 0.74
C ARG A 149 0.57 -10.61 1.96
N TYR A 150 0.42 -9.30 2.12
CA TYR A 150 -0.38 -8.74 3.19
C TYR A 150 -1.08 -7.44 2.76
N ASP A 151 -2.11 -7.09 3.52
CA ASP A 151 -2.87 -5.86 3.43
C ASP A 151 -2.83 -5.13 4.79
N SER A 152 -2.85 -3.80 4.76
CA SER A 152 -2.94 -2.93 5.94
C SER A 152 -4.06 -1.89 5.81
N SER A 153 -5.22 -2.28 5.26
CA SER A 153 -6.33 -1.39 4.94
C SER A 153 -7.53 -1.50 5.88
N LEU A 154 -7.70 -2.64 6.57
CA LEU A 154 -8.81 -2.83 7.49
C LEU A 154 -8.59 -2.06 8.79
N PHE A 155 -9.45 -1.06 9.02
CA PHE A 155 -9.40 -0.27 10.25
C PHE A 155 -10.66 -0.49 11.09
N PRO A 156 -10.57 -1.12 12.29
CA PRO A 156 -11.72 -1.63 13.04
C PRO A 156 -12.49 -0.53 13.80
N ILE A 157 -13.02 0.42 13.05
CA ILE A 157 -13.82 1.55 13.53
C ILE A 157 -15.07 1.72 12.68
N ARG A 158 -16.04 2.48 13.20
CA ARG A 158 -17.24 2.89 12.47
C ARG A 158 -17.12 4.36 12.06
N ARG A 159 -16.92 4.63 10.78
CA ARG A 159 -16.90 5.99 10.23
C ARG A 159 -17.50 6.02 8.83
N ARG A 160 -18.07 7.17 8.44
CA ARG A 160 -18.58 7.35 7.08
C ARG A 160 -17.41 7.46 6.10
N GLY A 161 -17.40 6.61 5.08
CA GLY A 161 -16.43 6.62 3.98
C GLY A 161 -15.12 5.87 4.22
N TYR A 162 -14.91 5.26 5.40
CA TYR A 162 -13.88 4.24 5.66
C TYR A 162 -14.14 3.53 7.00
N GLY A 163 -13.46 2.41 7.21
CA GLY A 163 -13.56 1.63 8.44
C GLY A 163 -14.38 0.35 8.29
N TYR A 164 -14.04 -0.63 9.12
CA TYR A 164 -14.54 -1.98 9.05
C TYR A 164 -14.92 -2.45 10.48
N PRO A 165 -16.12 -2.10 10.99
CA PRO A 165 -16.47 -2.28 12.41
C PRO A 165 -16.38 -3.71 12.93
N SER A 166 -16.55 -4.71 12.06
CA SER A 166 -16.46 -6.13 12.39
C SER A 166 -15.03 -6.70 12.33
N ALA A 167 -14.04 -5.90 11.92
CA ALA A 167 -12.67 -6.36 11.84
C ALA A 167 -12.08 -6.55 13.24
N GLN A 168 -11.27 -7.59 13.39
CA GLN A 168 -10.46 -7.80 14.58
C GLN A 168 -9.34 -6.75 14.63
N ARG A 169 -8.89 -6.45 15.85
CA ARG A 169 -7.73 -5.55 16.10
C ARG A 169 -6.39 -6.25 15.92
N THR A 170 -6.40 -7.55 15.72
CA THR A 170 -5.23 -8.40 15.47
C THR A 170 -5.10 -8.70 13.98
N PRO A 171 -3.88 -9.02 13.50
CA PRO A 171 -3.69 -9.43 12.10
C PRO A 171 -4.62 -10.58 11.71
N HIS A 172 -5.25 -10.45 10.56
CA HIS A 172 -6.07 -11.49 9.95
C HIS A 172 -5.18 -12.42 9.13
N VAL A 173 -5.38 -13.73 9.23
CA VAL A 173 -4.60 -14.72 8.48
C VAL A 173 -5.52 -15.47 7.54
N THR A 174 -5.25 -15.35 6.23
CA THR A 174 -6.00 -16.05 5.19
C THR A 174 -5.07 -17.03 4.47
N ALA A 175 -5.44 -18.31 4.48
CA ALA A 175 -4.73 -19.33 3.71
C ALA A 175 -5.28 -19.37 2.29
N THR A 176 -4.46 -19.01 1.30
CA THR A 176 -4.81 -19.13 -0.12
C THR A 176 -4.30 -20.45 -0.69
N ARG A 177 -5.13 -21.20 -1.42
CA ARG A 177 -4.64 -22.36 -2.17
C ARG A 177 -3.74 -21.89 -3.31
N CYS A 178 -2.49 -22.33 -3.34
CA CYS A 178 -1.57 -22.08 -4.45
C CYS A 178 -2.12 -22.79 -5.71
N ARG A 179 -2.59 -22.04 -6.71
CA ARG A 179 -2.95 -22.61 -8.02
C ARG A 179 -1.68 -22.76 -8.85
N ARG A 180 -1.23 -24.01 -9.07
CA ARG A 180 -0.40 -24.33 -10.24
C ARG A 180 -1.28 -24.08 -11.47
N ARG A 181 -0.79 -23.31 -12.46
CA ARG A 181 -1.54 -23.02 -13.71
C ARG A 181 -1.67 -24.30 -14.54
N GLU A 182 -2.73 -25.06 -14.31
CA GLU A 182 -3.32 -25.98 -15.29
C GLU A 182 -4.84 -25.75 -15.24
N GLU A 183 -5.37 -25.29 -16.36
CA GLU A 183 -6.76 -25.29 -16.83
C GLU A 183 -7.92 -25.30 -15.81
N GLY A 184 -8.80 -24.29 -15.91
CA GLY A 184 -10.19 -24.41 -15.46
C GLY A 184 -10.61 -23.54 -14.28
N THR A 185 -11.55 -22.64 -14.58
CA THR A 185 -12.60 -22.09 -13.71
C THR A 185 -12.20 -21.45 -12.36
N PHE A 186 -12.50 -20.15 -12.28
CA PHE A 186 -12.45 -19.32 -11.08
C PHE A 186 -13.36 -19.92 -10.00
N ALA A 187 -12.78 -20.22 -8.84
CA ALA A 187 -13.52 -20.60 -7.65
C ALA A 187 -13.14 -19.60 -6.56
N ASN A 188 -14.10 -18.73 -6.23
CA ASN A 188 -13.99 -17.68 -5.23
C ASN A 188 -13.46 -18.25 -3.91
N SER A 189 -12.30 -17.78 -3.47
CA SER A 189 -11.94 -17.77 -2.06
C SER A 189 -12.90 -16.82 -1.35
N ARG A 190 -14.04 -17.33 -0.90
CA ARG A 190 -14.95 -16.55 -0.07
C ARG A 190 -14.24 -16.23 1.25
N TRP A 191 -13.84 -14.98 1.42
CA TRP A 191 -13.71 -14.35 2.73
C TRP A 191 -15.02 -14.63 3.49
N ARG A 192 -14.94 -15.39 4.58
CA ARG A 192 -16.06 -15.71 5.49
C ARG A 192 -15.77 -15.11 6.85
#